data_AF-A0AAI8ZFP2-F1
#
_entry.id   AF-A0AAI8ZFP2-F1
#
_cell.length_a   1.000
_cell.length_b   1.000
_cell.length_c   1.000
_cell.angle_alpha   90.00
_cell.angle_beta   90.00
_cell.angle_gamma   90.00
#
_symmetry.space_group_name_H-M   'P 1'
#
loop_
_entity.id
_entity.type
_entity.pdbx_description
1 polymer ?
#
loop_
_entity_poly.entity_id
_entity_poly.type
_entity_poly.pdbx_seq_one_letter_code
_entity_poly.pdbx_strand_id
1 'polypeptide(L)'
;MPTFRTRVMQARVDATGLPVPPEALEELGAGKRPAVVVTVAGYTYRTSVGAMGGRSLIPLSAAHRAASRVAADDEVEVSIELDVGPREAVVPEEVAAALAADPALAEAFRALSSSRQRALVDPIGEAKTDETRARRVEKALAALRG
;
A
#
# COMPACT_ATOMS: atom_id res chain seq x y z
N MET A 1 6.53 -10.94 -14.77
CA MET A 1 7.03 -10.92 -13.38
C MET A 1 8.54 -10.88 -13.43
N PRO A 2 9.15 -9.68 -13.51
CA PRO A 2 10.60 -9.56 -13.45
C PRO A 2 11.12 -10.06 -12.11
N THR A 3 12.20 -10.83 -12.16
CA THR A 3 12.92 -11.35 -11.00
C THR A 3 14.39 -10.97 -11.11
N PHE A 4 14.97 -10.45 -10.04
CA PHE A 4 16.34 -9.97 -10.02
C PHE A 4 16.99 -10.21 -8.66
N ARG A 5 18.32 -10.28 -8.63
CA ARG A 5 19.10 -10.33 -7.40
C ARG A 5 19.52 -8.94 -7.01
N THR A 6 19.40 -8.62 -5.73
CA THR A 6 19.79 -7.32 -5.19
C THR A 6 20.28 -7.48 -3.77
N ARG A 7 21.07 -6.50 -3.30
CA ARG A 7 21.52 -6.42 -1.91
C ARG A 7 20.61 -5.49 -1.14
N VAL A 8 20.18 -5.90 0.06
CA VAL A 8 19.36 -5.05 0.94
C VAL A 8 20.18 -3.85 1.39
N MET A 9 19.80 -2.67 0.90
CA MET A 9 20.52 -1.43 1.16
C MET A 9 19.98 -0.75 2.42
N GLN A 10 20.85 -0.46 3.38
CA GLN A 10 20.52 0.43 4.48
C GLN A 10 20.55 1.89 4.00
N ALA A 11 19.38 2.49 3.81
CA ALA A 11 19.22 3.85 3.33
C ALA A 11 19.35 4.89 4.45
N ARG A 12 18.88 4.56 5.66
CA ARG A 12 19.00 5.35 6.90
C ARG A 12 19.09 4.39 8.10
N VAL A 13 19.32 4.93 9.30
CA VAL A 13 19.40 4.17 10.57
C VAL A 13 18.27 3.13 10.69
N ASP A 14 17.02 3.51 10.38
CA ASP A 14 15.86 2.62 10.51
C ASP A 14 15.24 2.18 9.17
N ALA A 15 15.79 2.66 8.04
CA ALA A 15 15.19 2.46 6.72
C ALA A 15 16.09 1.62 5.82
N THR A 16 15.58 0.46 5.39
CA THR A 16 16.20 -0.36 4.35
C THR A 16 15.37 -0.33 3.07
N GLY A 17 16.02 -0.50 1.93
CA GLY A 17 15.36 -0.64 0.65
C GLY A 17 16.05 -1.67 -0.23
N LEU A 18 15.28 -2.22 -1.17
CA LEU A 18 15.76 -3.13 -2.21
C LEU A 18 15.97 -2.30 -3.49
N PRO A 19 17.22 -2.09 -3.93
CA PRO A 19 17.49 -1.44 -5.21
C PRO A 19 16.85 -2.24 -6.34
N VAL A 20 16.07 -1.55 -7.17
CA VAL A 20 15.42 -2.15 -8.34
C VAL A 20 16.22 -1.77 -9.58
N PRO A 21 16.70 -2.76 -10.36
CA PRO A 21 17.37 -2.48 -11.61
C PRO A 21 16.43 -1.77 -12.60
N PRO A 22 16.93 -0.81 -13.42
CA PRO A 22 16.13 -0.15 -14.45
C PRO A 22 15.44 -1.13 -15.40
N GLU A 23 16.13 -2.19 -15.81
CA GLU A 23 15.60 -3.22 -16.71
C GLU A 23 14.35 -3.92 -16.16
N ALA A 24 14.29 -4.18 -14.84
CA ALA A 24 13.12 -4.77 -14.20
C ALA A 24 11.92 -3.80 -14.18
N LEU A 25 12.16 -2.49 -14.11
CA LEU A 25 11.11 -1.47 -14.20
C LEU A 25 10.63 -1.23 -15.63
N GLU A 26 11.55 -1.30 -16.59
CA GLU A 26 11.24 -1.24 -18.02
C GLU A 26 10.38 -2.44 -18.42
N GLU A 27 10.72 -3.65 -17.96
CA GLU A 27 9.92 -4.86 -18.18
C GLU A 27 8.51 -4.75 -17.55
N LEU A 28 8.37 -4.07 -16.40
CA LEU A 28 7.08 -3.77 -15.79
C LEU A 28 6.23 -2.77 -16.60
N GLY A 29 6.83 -1.93 -17.44
CA GLY A 29 6.12 -1.02 -18.34
C GLY A 29 5.27 0.08 -17.66
N ALA A 30 5.42 0.32 -16.36
CA ALA A 30 4.53 1.19 -15.57
C ALA A 30 5.18 2.49 -15.07
N GLY A 31 6.27 2.90 -15.70
CA GLY A 31 6.98 4.14 -15.38
C GLY A 31 7.86 4.06 -14.13
N LYS A 32 8.18 5.23 -13.55
CA LYS A 32 9.25 5.36 -12.55
C LYS A 32 8.90 4.93 -11.12
N ARG A 33 7.61 4.93 -10.77
CA ARG A 33 7.13 4.70 -9.39
C ARG A 33 5.88 3.81 -9.35
N PRO A 34 5.90 2.62 -9.97
CA PRO A 34 4.72 1.77 -9.99
C PRO A 34 4.36 1.25 -8.60
N ALA A 35 3.07 1.01 -8.41
CA ALA A 35 2.59 0.15 -7.33
C ALA A 35 2.91 -1.30 -7.69
N VAL A 36 3.52 -2.03 -6.76
CA VAL A 36 4.03 -3.38 -7.00
C VAL A 36 3.68 -4.34 -5.87
N VAL A 37 3.48 -5.60 -6.24
CA VAL A 37 3.55 -6.74 -5.34
C VAL A 37 4.97 -7.27 -5.39
N VAL A 38 5.59 -7.44 -4.22
CA VAL A 38 6.99 -7.82 -4.07
C VAL A 38 7.04 -9.14 -3.33
N THR A 39 7.81 -10.10 -3.85
CA THR A 39 8.11 -11.35 -3.14
C THR A 39 9.61 -11.44 -2.90
N VAL A 40 9.99 -11.66 -1.64
CA VAL A 40 11.38 -11.80 -1.20
C VAL A 40 11.45 -12.89 -0.14
N ALA A 41 12.37 -13.85 -0.30
CA ALA A 41 12.52 -14.99 0.63
C ALA A 41 11.19 -15.72 0.95
N GLY A 42 10.30 -15.84 -0.04
CA GLY A 42 8.97 -16.46 0.11
C GLY A 42 7.93 -15.61 0.84
N TYR A 43 8.28 -14.38 1.25
CA TYR A 43 7.35 -13.42 1.84
C TYR A 43 6.89 -12.41 0.80
N THR A 44 5.57 -12.31 0.61
CA THR A 44 4.95 -11.40 -0.35
C THR A 44 4.28 -10.23 0.36
N TYR A 45 4.52 -9.02 -0.14
CA TYR A 45 3.89 -7.81 0.37
C TYR A 45 3.66 -6.80 -0.75
N ARG A 46 2.69 -5.90 -0.53
CA ARG A 46 2.34 -4.85 -1.50
C ARG A 46 2.93 -3.52 -1.08
N THR A 47 3.50 -2.80 -2.04
CA THR A 47 4.14 -1.51 -1.80
C THR A 47 4.22 -0.68 -3.09
N SER A 48 4.94 0.42 -3.08
CA SER A 48 5.28 1.18 -4.28
C SER A 48 6.77 1.37 -4.42
N VAL A 49 7.23 1.44 -5.66
CA VAL A 49 8.62 1.78 -5.97
C VAL A 49 8.84 3.26 -5.67
N GLY A 50 9.73 3.52 -4.73
CA GLY A 50 10.23 4.85 -4.41
C GLY A 50 11.40 5.23 -5.32
N ALA A 51 11.72 6.53 -5.35
CA ALA A 51 12.92 7.05 -6.00
C ALA A 51 13.69 7.88 -4.97
N MET A 52 14.99 7.59 -4.80
CA MET A 52 15.86 8.31 -3.87
C MET A 52 17.25 8.46 -4.49
N GLY A 53 17.68 9.72 -4.68
CA GLY A 53 19.01 10.02 -5.27
C GLY A 53 19.20 9.42 -6.66
N GLY A 54 18.18 9.47 -7.52
CA GLY A 54 18.22 8.90 -8.88
C GLY A 54 18.06 7.38 -8.98
N ARG A 55 17.96 6.67 -7.83
CA ARG A 55 17.80 5.22 -7.78
C ARG A 55 16.36 4.83 -7.46
N SER A 56 15.87 3.78 -8.11
CA SER A 56 14.60 3.15 -7.79
C SER A 56 14.76 2.14 -6.67
N LEU A 57 13.92 2.25 -5.65
CA LEU A 57 14.04 1.48 -4.41
C LEU A 57 12.67 1.02 -3.94
N ILE A 58 12.57 -0.25 -3.59
CA ILE A 58 11.42 -0.78 -2.89
C ILE A 58 11.68 -0.68 -1.39
N PRO A 59 10.83 0.00 -0.61
CA PRO A 59 11.02 0.10 0.83
C PRO A 59 10.81 -1.28 1.48
N LEU A 60 11.74 -1.63 2.37
CA LEU A 60 11.67 -2.83 3.19
C LEU A 60 11.61 -2.38 4.66
N SER A 61 10.41 -2.28 5.22
CA SER A 61 10.20 -1.84 6.60
C SER A 61 10.72 -2.87 7.60
N ALA A 62 10.87 -2.48 8.87
CA ALA A 62 11.24 -3.41 9.94
C ALA A 62 10.26 -4.61 10.04
N ALA A 63 8.97 -4.38 9.82
CA ALA A 63 7.95 -5.44 9.82
C ALA A 63 8.16 -6.44 8.67
N HIS A 64 8.45 -5.97 7.45
CA HIS A 64 8.72 -6.85 6.32
C HIS A 64 10.04 -7.60 6.48
N ARG A 65 11.10 -6.95 7.00
CA ARG A 65 12.37 -7.63 7.33
C ARG A 65 12.17 -8.76 8.35
N ALA A 66 11.41 -8.51 9.41
CA ALA A 66 11.13 -9.52 10.42
C ALA A 66 10.34 -10.70 9.84
N ALA A 67 9.37 -10.43 8.95
CA ALA A 67 8.55 -11.45 8.32
C ALA A 67 9.32 -12.27 7.26
N SER A 68 10.18 -11.62 6.46
CA SER A 68 11.00 -12.29 5.45
C SER A 68 12.30 -12.88 6.00
N ARG A 69 12.67 -12.54 7.25
CA ARG A 69 13.94 -12.89 7.90
C ARG A 69 15.17 -12.40 7.12
N VAL A 70 15.04 -11.24 6.49
CA VAL A 70 16.11 -10.60 5.71
C VAL A 70 16.68 -9.42 6.49
N ALA A 71 18.01 -9.34 6.57
CA ALA A 71 18.76 -8.27 7.19
C ALA A 71 19.29 -7.25 6.17
N ALA A 72 19.89 -6.16 6.65
CA ALA A 72 20.68 -5.28 5.80
C ALA A 72 21.92 -6.03 5.28
N ASP A 73 22.39 -5.66 4.09
CA ASP A 73 23.53 -6.26 3.39
C ASP A 73 23.34 -7.71 2.89
N ASP A 74 22.21 -8.35 3.18
CA ASP A 74 21.86 -9.65 2.60
C ASP A 74 21.64 -9.56 1.08
N GLU A 75 22.16 -10.56 0.36
CA GLU A 75 21.81 -10.77 -1.04
C GLU A 75 20.53 -11.61 -1.13
N VAL A 76 19.54 -11.05 -1.80
CA VAL A 76 18.22 -11.65 -1.94
C VAL A 76 17.77 -11.66 -3.39
N GLU A 77 17.02 -12.70 -3.74
CA GLU A 77 16.26 -12.74 -4.98
C GLU A 77 14.88 -12.12 -4.72
N VAL A 78 14.49 -11.18 -5.58
CA VAL A 78 13.27 -10.41 -5.47
C VAL A 78 12.50 -10.55 -6.77
N SER A 79 11.23 -10.93 -6.67
CA SER A 79 10.30 -10.85 -7.79
C SER A 79 9.32 -9.70 -7.57
N ILE A 80 9.01 -8.99 -8.66
CA ILE A 80 8.07 -7.87 -8.62
C ILE A 80 7.03 -8.01 -9.73
N GLU A 81 5.81 -7.62 -9.40
CA GLU A 81 4.68 -7.57 -10.32
C GLU A 81 3.91 -6.26 -10.12
N LEU A 82 3.22 -5.77 -11.14
CA LEU A 82 2.33 -4.62 -10.95
C LEU A 82 1.20 -5.00 -10.00
N ASP A 83 0.98 -4.16 -8.99
CA ASP A 83 -0.21 -4.25 -8.16
C ASP A 83 -1.40 -3.66 -8.93
N VAL A 84 -1.90 -4.44 -9.90
CA VAL A 84 -3.13 -4.18 -10.67
C VAL A 84 -4.39 -4.71 -9.98
N GLY A 85 -4.25 -5.24 -8.76
CA GLY A 85 -5.37 -5.78 -8.00
C GLY A 85 -6.39 -4.68 -7.67
N PRO A 86 -7.70 -4.97 -7.69
CA PRO A 86 -8.72 -4.00 -7.30
C PRO A 86 -8.49 -3.63 -5.83
N ARG A 87 -7.97 -2.41 -5.61
CA ARG A 87 -7.92 -1.78 -4.29
C ARG A 87 -9.25 -1.12 -3.99
N GLU A 88 -10.36 -1.80 -4.29
CA GLU A 88 -11.66 -1.31 -3.89
C GLU A 88 -11.71 -1.37 -2.36
N ALA A 89 -11.91 -0.20 -1.77
CA ALA A 89 -12.33 -0.10 -0.39
C ALA A 89 -13.65 -0.87 -0.28
N VAL A 90 -13.70 -1.92 0.54
CA VAL A 90 -14.98 -2.58 0.84
C VAL A 90 -15.76 -1.59 1.68
N VAL A 91 -16.66 -0.85 1.03
CA VAL A 91 -17.45 0.18 1.68
C VAL A 91 -18.57 -0.52 2.46
N PRO A 92 -18.59 -0.42 3.80
CA PRO A 92 -19.70 -0.94 4.59
C PRO A 92 -21.02 -0.32 4.15
N GLU A 93 -22.10 -1.09 4.25
CA GLU A 93 -23.43 -0.67 3.78
C GLU A 93 -23.88 0.66 4.39
N GLU A 94 -23.53 0.90 5.66
CA GLU A 94 -23.88 2.12 6.39
C GLU A 94 -23.17 3.35 5.80
N VAL A 95 -21.91 3.19 5.37
CA VAL A 95 -21.16 4.25 4.68
C VAL A 95 -21.69 4.44 3.27
N ALA A 96 -21.98 3.36 2.54
CA ALA A 96 -22.54 3.43 1.20
C ALA A 96 -23.89 4.17 1.18
N ALA A 97 -24.77 3.89 2.15
CA ALA A 97 -26.04 4.57 2.31
C ALA A 97 -25.87 6.07 2.58
N ALA A 98 -24.91 6.45 3.43
CA ALA A 98 -24.60 7.86 3.70
C ALA A 98 -24.03 8.59 2.49
N LEU A 99 -23.15 7.94 1.71
CA LEU A 99 -22.63 8.51 0.46
C LEU A 99 -23.74 8.63 -0.60
N ALA A 100 -24.68 7.69 -0.65
CA ALA A 100 -25.82 7.76 -1.57
C ALA A 100 -26.80 8.89 -1.22
N ALA A 101 -26.94 9.21 0.07
CA ALA A 101 -27.81 10.27 0.55
C ALA A 101 -27.24 11.70 0.36
N ASP A 102 -25.92 11.82 0.19
CA ASP A 102 -25.23 13.11 0.11
C ASP A 102 -24.18 13.12 -1.03
N PRO A 103 -24.50 13.75 -2.18
CA PRO A 103 -23.59 13.83 -3.32
C PRO A 103 -22.25 14.49 -3.00
N ALA A 104 -22.21 15.47 -2.09
CA ALA A 104 -20.97 16.15 -1.73
C ALA A 104 -20.04 15.21 -0.95
N LEU A 105 -20.60 14.39 -0.06
CA LEU A 105 -19.85 13.32 0.62
C LEU A 105 -19.35 12.27 -0.38
N ALA A 106 -20.17 11.88 -1.35
CA ALA A 106 -19.76 10.94 -2.40
C ALA A 106 -18.60 11.46 -3.25
N GLU A 107 -18.62 12.74 -3.61
CA GLU A 107 -17.51 13.38 -4.33
C GLU A 107 -16.26 13.50 -3.47
N ALA A 108 -16.39 13.92 -2.20
CA ALA A 108 -15.27 13.98 -1.27
C ALA A 108 -14.61 12.61 -1.10
N PHE A 109 -15.40 11.55 -0.96
CA PHE A 109 -14.90 10.18 -0.87
C PHE A 109 -14.20 9.73 -2.17
N ARG A 110 -14.81 10.02 -3.33
CA ARG A 110 -14.22 9.70 -4.65
C ARG A 110 -12.92 10.48 -4.92
N ALA A 111 -12.77 11.68 -4.38
CA ALA A 111 -11.56 12.48 -4.50
C ALA A 111 -10.38 11.93 -3.67
N LEU A 112 -10.66 11.08 -2.67
CA LEU A 112 -9.60 10.41 -1.91
C LEU A 112 -8.88 9.37 -2.75
N SER A 113 -7.56 9.27 -2.58
CA SER A 113 -6.79 8.12 -3.08
C SER A 113 -7.32 6.81 -2.48
N SER A 114 -7.26 5.69 -3.20
CA SER A 114 -7.74 4.37 -2.73
C SER A 114 -7.22 3.97 -1.34
N SER A 115 -5.95 4.28 -1.01
CA SER A 115 -5.39 4.05 0.33
C SER A 115 -6.10 4.85 1.43
N ARG A 116 -6.55 6.08 1.13
CA ARG A 116 -7.28 6.93 2.06
C ARG A 116 -8.75 6.51 2.17
N GLN A 117 -9.38 6.09 1.08
CA GLN A 117 -10.71 5.48 1.12
C GLN A 117 -10.71 4.26 2.04
N ARG A 118 -9.72 3.37 1.90
CA ARG A 118 -9.51 2.23 2.79
C ARG A 118 -9.23 2.60 4.23
N ALA A 119 -8.30 3.53 4.47
CA ALA A 119 -8.02 3.99 5.84
C ALA A 119 -9.26 4.54 6.56
N LEU A 120 -10.23 5.06 5.80
CA LEU A 120 -11.50 5.54 6.30
C LEU A 120 -12.50 4.40 6.59
N VAL A 121 -12.59 3.38 5.73
CA VAL A 121 -13.63 2.33 5.83
C VAL A 121 -13.18 1.01 6.47
N ASP A 122 -11.91 0.62 6.34
CA ASP A 122 -11.38 -0.64 6.88
C ASP A 122 -11.64 -0.75 8.40
N PRO A 123 -11.43 0.30 9.23
CA PRO A 123 -11.75 0.22 10.66
C PRO A 123 -13.24 0.03 10.94
N ILE A 124 -14.14 0.48 10.06
CA ILE A 124 -15.59 0.31 10.25
C ILE A 124 -15.95 -1.17 10.07
N GLY A 125 -15.44 -1.81 9.01
CA GLY A 125 -15.64 -3.24 8.76
C GLY A 125 -15.06 -4.15 9.84
N GLU A 126 -13.96 -3.73 10.49
CA GLU A 126 -13.32 -4.48 11.58
C GLU A 126 -14.04 -4.36 12.94
N ALA A 127 -15.07 -3.52 13.06
CA ALA A 127 -15.78 -3.31 14.31
C ALA A 127 -16.63 -4.53 14.71
N LYS A 128 -16.38 -5.07 15.90
CA LYS A 128 -17.08 -6.25 16.45
C LYS A 128 -18.44 -5.95 17.08
N THR A 129 -18.72 -4.68 17.40
CA THR A 129 -19.99 -4.24 17.99
C THR A 129 -20.61 -3.16 17.13
N ASP A 130 -21.94 -3.17 17.05
CA ASP A 130 -22.70 -2.19 16.25
C ASP A 130 -22.49 -0.76 16.76
N GLU A 131 -22.37 -0.57 18.08
CA GLU A 131 -22.05 0.72 18.68
C GLU A 131 -20.68 1.26 18.23
N THR A 132 -19.67 0.39 18.19
CA THR A 132 -18.33 0.77 17.69
C THR A 132 -18.38 1.09 16.20
N ARG A 133 -19.16 0.33 15.44
CA ARG A 133 -19.34 0.54 14.01
C ARG A 133 -19.99 1.89 13.74
N ALA A 134 -21.12 2.19 14.39
CA ALA A 134 -21.84 3.45 14.26
C ALA A 134 -20.94 4.66 14.59
N ARG A 135 -20.21 4.62 15.71
CA ARG A 135 -19.26 5.68 16.08
C ARG A 135 -18.16 5.89 15.02
N ARG A 136 -17.66 4.80 14.42
CA ARG A 136 -16.63 4.87 13.37
C ARG A 136 -17.20 5.40 12.05
N VAL A 137 -18.45 5.07 11.71
CA VAL A 137 -19.17 5.64 10.56
C VAL A 137 -19.31 7.15 10.71
N GLU A 138 -19.81 7.62 11.86
CA GLU A 138 -19.95 9.07 12.10
C GLU A 138 -18.62 9.81 11.98
N LYS A 139 -17.56 9.25 12.56
CA LYS A 139 -16.21 9.82 12.47
C LYS A 139 -15.71 9.88 11.02
N ALA A 140 -15.95 8.84 10.24
CA ALA A 140 -15.58 8.79 8.83
C ALA A 140 -16.34 9.84 8.00
N LEU A 141 -17.64 9.99 8.22
CA LEU A 141 -18.45 11.00 7.54
C LEU A 141 -18.05 12.42 7.94
N ALA A 142 -17.72 12.65 9.23
CA ALA A 142 -17.19 13.94 9.68
C ALA A 142 -15.87 14.28 8.98
N ALA A 143 -14.96 13.32 8.84
CA ALA A 143 -13.68 13.52 8.15
C ALA A 143 -13.83 13.86 6.66
N LEU A 144 -14.94 13.46 6.02
CA LEU A 144 -15.25 13.82 4.63
C LEU A 144 -15.86 15.23 4.49
N ARG A 145 -16.41 15.80 5.56
CA ARG A 145 -17.02 17.14 5.56
C ARG A 145 -16.02 18.27 5.77
N GLY A 146 -14.84 17.97 6.31
CA GLY A 146 -13.80 18.95 6.66
C GLY A 146 -13.71 19.22 8.14
#